data_AF-A0A7Y8I8X9-F1
#
_entry.id   AF-A0A7Y8I8X9-F1
#
_cell.length_a   1.000
_cell.length_b   1.000
_cell.length_c   1.000
_cell.angle_alpha   90.00
_cell.angle_beta   90.00
_cell.angle_gamma   90.00
#
_symmetry.space_group_name_H-M   'P 1'
#
loop_
_entity.id
_entity.type
_entity.pdbx_description
1 polymer ?
#
loop_
_entity_poly.entity_id
_entity_poly.type
_entity_poly.pdbx_seq_one_letter_code
_entity_poly.pdbx_strand_id
1 'polypeptide(L)'
;SDGNPPEHETILPFTRFMGGPMDYTPGIFQIKMDYYDKSKKEQVHTTLAKQLALYVVLYSPLQMAADLPENYEKFLDAFQFIKDVPVDWQETKILAAEPGDYIVTARKDKNSDNWFIGAITDESEREFTLNLDFLDNKNYTATLYLDKADSHWKDNPMSYQIQSMKVDKNAKIKLQLRPGGGAAISIKAS
;
A
#
# COMPACT_ATOMS: atom_id res chain seq x y z
N SER A 1 -6.64 -24.97 -1.23
CA SER A 1 -6.97 -23.59 -0.88
C SER A 1 -6.43 -22.74 -2.00
N ASP A 2 -7.28 -21.92 -2.64
CA ASP A 2 -6.90 -21.14 -3.82
C ASP A 2 -6.29 -19.77 -3.46
N GLY A 3 -6.01 -19.53 -2.17
CA GLY A 3 -5.49 -18.26 -1.65
C GLY A 3 -6.59 -17.22 -1.42
N ASN A 4 -6.20 -16.05 -0.92
CA ASN A 4 -7.11 -14.90 -0.81
C ASN A 4 -7.30 -14.28 -2.20
N PRO A 5 -8.54 -13.95 -2.64
CA PRO A 5 -8.75 -13.26 -3.91
C PRO A 5 -8.25 -11.81 -3.84
N PRO A 6 -7.95 -11.15 -4.99
CA PRO A 6 -7.50 -9.76 -5.02
C PRO A 6 -8.41 -8.76 -4.30
N GLU A 7 -9.72 -8.98 -4.30
CA GLU A 7 -10.70 -8.12 -3.59
C GLU A 7 -10.63 -8.23 -2.05
N HIS A 8 -9.98 -9.27 -1.48
CA HIS A 8 -10.08 -9.58 -0.06
C HIS A 8 -9.76 -8.39 0.85
N GLU A 9 -8.64 -7.71 0.63
CA GLU A 9 -8.22 -6.58 1.46
C GLU A 9 -9.08 -5.32 1.25
N THR A 10 -9.87 -5.25 0.17
CA THR A 10 -10.85 -4.17 -0.05
C THR A 10 -12.17 -4.41 0.69
N ILE A 11 -12.41 -5.64 1.19
CA ILE A 11 -13.62 -6.01 1.93
C ILE A 11 -13.37 -5.92 3.44
N LEU A 12 -12.17 -6.31 3.90
CA LEU A 12 -11.85 -6.39 5.33
C LEU A 12 -12.15 -5.10 6.11
N PRO A 13 -11.81 -3.89 5.60
CA PRO A 13 -12.06 -2.64 6.33
C PRO A 13 -13.55 -2.37 6.62
N PHE A 14 -14.45 -2.87 5.77
CA PHE A 14 -15.91 -2.69 5.92
C PHE A 14 -16.59 -3.80 6.72
N THR A 15 -15.84 -4.86 7.05
CA THR A 15 -16.38 -6.05 7.71
C THR A 15 -15.58 -6.36 8.97
N ARG A 16 -14.41 -7.00 8.83
CA ARG A 16 -13.57 -7.47 9.93
C ARG A 16 -13.07 -6.34 10.84
N PHE A 17 -12.71 -5.18 10.29
CA PHE A 17 -12.12 -4.09 11.08
C PHE A 17 -13.15 -3.24 11.84
N MET A 18 -14.45 -3.44 11.61
CA MET A 18 -15.50 -2.73 12.35
C MET A 18 -15.50 -3.05 13.85
N GLY A 19 -14.98 -4.22 14.24
CA GLY A 19 -14.86 -4.64 15.65
C GLY A 19 -13.50 -4.33 16.30
N GLY A 20 -12.52 -3.82 15.54
CA GLY A 20 -11.16 -3.57 16.04
C GLY A 20 -10.07 -4.08 15.10
N PRO A 21 -8.80 -3.80 15.44
CA PRO A 21 -7.66 -4.09 14.56
C PRO A 21 -7.48 -5.61 14.32
N MET A 22 -6.70 -5.91 13.29
CA MET A 22 -6.29 -7.27 12.94
C MET A 22 -4.80 -7.26 12.64
N ASP A 23 -4.09 -8.25 13.18
CA ASP A 23 -2.76 -8.59 12.69
C ASP A 23 -2.91 -9.36 11.37
N TYR A 24 -2.83 -8.64 10.24
CA TYR A 24 -2.93 -9.21 8.90
C TYR A 24 -1.60 -9.73 8.36
N THR A 25 -0.50 -9.36 9.01
CA THR A 25 0.88 -9.68 8.59
C THR A 25 1.20 -9.36 7.12
N PRO A 26 1.09 -8.08 6.70
CA PRO A 26 1.44 -7.66 5.34
C PRO A 26 2.96 -7.67 5.10
N GLY A 27 3.37 -7.27 3.89
CA GLY A 27 4.78 -7.00 3.57
C GLY A 27 5.51 -8.14 2.87
N ILE A 28 4.80 -9.03 2.18
CA ILE A 28 5.44 -10.09 1.37
C ILE A 28 6.00 -9.47 0.08
N PHE A 29 7.33 -9.47 -0.07
CA PHE A 29 8.00 -8.99 -1.28
C PHE A 29 8.23 -10.12 -2.27
N GLN A 30 8.59 -11.31 -1.78
CA GLN A 30 8.76 -12.49 -2.60
C GLN A 30 7.42 -13.23 -2.76
N ILE A 31 6.63 -12.78 -3.74
CA ILE A 31 5.21 -13.13 -3.88
C ILE A 31 4.96 -14.56 -4.43
N LYS A 32 5.86 -15.07 -5.28
CA LYS A 32 5.71 -16.38 -5.93
C LYS A 32 6.39 -17.48 -5.10
N MET A 33 5.64 -18.54 -4.75
CA MET A 33 6.14 -19.60 -3.86
C MET A 33 7.10 -20.57 -4.56
N ASP A 34 7.08 -20.60 -5.90
CA ASP A 34 8.02 -21.36 -6.73
C ASP A 34 9.49 -20.89 -6.60
N TYR A 35 9.69 -19.73 -5.96
CA TYR A 35 10.99 -19.25 -5.52
C TYR A 35 11.61 -20.15 -4.44
N TYR A 36 10.80 -20.62 -3.48
CA TYR A 36 11.26 -21.45 -2.37
C TYR A 36 11.21 -22.95 -2.70
N ASP A 37 10.17 -23.37 -3.42
CA ASP A 37 9.97 -24.76 -3.81
C ASP A 37 9.40 -24.79 -5.24
N LYS A 38 10.21 -25.29 -6.18
CA LYS A 38 9.86 -25.34 -7.62
C LYS A 38 8.63 -26.18 -7.94
N SER A 39 8.14 -27.01 -7.02
CA SER A 39 6.90 -27.78 -7.19
C SER A 39 5.64 -26.96 -6.91
N LYS A 40 5.77 -25.83 -6.21
CA LYS A 40 4.67 -24.95 -5.83
C LYS A 40 4.22 -24.09 -7.01
N LYS A 41 2.91 -23.84 -7.06
CA LYS A 41 2.26 -22.96 -8.06
C LYS A 41 1.48 -21.83 -7.41
N GLU A 42 1.39 -21.86 -6.10
CA GLU A 42 0.72 -20.88 -5.27
C GLU A 42 1.49 -19.56 -5.25
N GLN A 43 0.77 -18.45 -5.08
CA GLN A 43 1.35 -17.12 -4.89
C GLN A 43 0.39 -16.26 -4.08
N VAL A 44 0.90 -15.17 -3.51
CA VAL A 44 0.03 -14.15 -2.94
C VAL A 44 -0.63 -13.35 -4.07
N HIS A 45 -1.94 -13.12 -4.00
CA HIS A 45 -2.69 -12.44 -5.06
C HIS A 45 -2.63 -10.90 -4.91
N THR A 46 -1.43 -10.36 -5.10
CA THR A 46 -1.11 -8.96 -4.80
C THR A 46 0.02 -8.45 -5.69
N THR A 47 0.25 -7.13 -5.73
CA THR A 47 1.53 -6.56 -6.17
C THR A 47 2.37 -6.11 -4.97
N LEU A 48 3.66 -5.91 -5.18
CA LEU A 48 4.56 -5.38 -4.16
C LEU A 48 4.10 -3.99 -3.67
N ALA A 49 3.65 -3.12 -4.58
CA ALA A 49 3.13 -1.81 -4.19
C ALA A 49 1.83 -1.91 -3.36
N LYS A 50 0.95 -2.88 -3.65
CA LYS A 50 -0.21 -3.19 -2.80
C LYS A 50 0.23 -3.61 -1.40
N GLN A 51 1.24 -4.48 -1.28
CA GLN A 51 1.76 -4.91 0.02
C GLN A 51 2.26 -3.74 0.89
N LEU A 52 2.89 -2.74 0.27
CA LEU A 52 3.25 -1.49 0.97
C LEU A 52 2.00 -0.70 1.40
N ALA A 53 1.00 -0.58 0.53
CA ALA A 53 -0.22 0.17 0.81
C ALA A 53 -1.02 -0.40 1.99
N LEU A 54 -0.93 -1.72 2.23
CA LEU A 54 -1.65 -2.40 3.32
C LEU A 54 -1.28 -1.85 4.71
N TYR A 55 -0.04 -1.38 4.93
CA TYR A 55 0.37 -0.77 6.20
C TYR A 55 -0.45 0.49 6.56
N VAL A 56 -1.04 1.15 5.57
CA VAL A 56 -1.91 2.33 5.77
C VAL A 56 -3.39 1.93 5.70
N VAL A 57 -3.78 1.06 4.78
CA VAL A 57 -5.19 0.69 4.58
C VAL A 57 -5.70 -0.18 5.73
N LEU A 58 -4.94 -1.20 6.13
CA LEU A 58 -5.32 -2.14 7.20
C LEU A 58 -4.77 -1.65 8.54
N TYR A 59 -5.62 -0.98 9.32
CA TYR A 59 -5.21 -0.40 10.59
C TYR A 59 -4.89 -1.46 11.65
N SER A 60 -3.65 -1.45 12.14
CA SER A 60 -3.25 -2.18 13.34
C SER A 60 -2.16 -1.41 14.08
N PRO A 61 -2.23 -1.28 15.43
CA PRO A 61 -1.14 -0.75 16.24
C PRO A 61 0.06 -1.73 16.32
N LEU A 62 -0.11 -2.96 15.84
CA LEU A 62 0.93 -3.98 15.70
C LEU A 62 0.99 -4.39 14.23
N GLN A 63 2.07 -4.01 13.54
CA GLN A 63 2.30 -4.35 12.14
C GLN A 63 3.52 -5.24 12.03
N MET A 64 3.37 -6.38 11.34
CA MET A 64 4.47 -7.27 11.01
C MET A 64 5.05 -6.90 9.64
N ALA A 65 6.36 -7.09 9.48
CA ALA A 65 7.00 -7.25 8.18
C ALA A 65 7.17 -8.76 7.96
N ALA A 66 6.24 -9.39 7.24
CA ALA A 66 6.06 -10.84 7.29
C ALA A 66 7.07 -11.68 6.48
N ASP A 67 7.73 -11.10 5.48
CA ASP A 67 8.70 -11.82 4.64
C ASP A 67 10.02 -12.11 5.37
N LEU A 68 10.83 -12.96 4.75
CA LEU A 68 12.20 -13.25 5.21
C LEU A 68 13.12 -12.03 4.99
N PRO A 69 14.07 -11.75 5.91
CA PRO A 69 15.04 -10.68 5.77
C PRO A 69 15.75 -10.63 4.41
N GLU A 70 16.14 -11.79 3.87
CA GLU A 70 16.89 -11.91 2.61
C GLU A 70 16.06 -11.47 1.39
N ASN A 71 14.73 -11.44 1.51
CA ASN A 71 13.87 -10.91 0.45
C ASN A 71 13.76 -9.40 0.51
N TYR A 72 13.72 -8.81 1.71
CA TYR A 72 13.77 -7.35 1.85
C TYR A 72 15.10 -6.77 1.36
N GLU A 73 16.21 -7.48 1.57
CA GLU A 73 17.54 -7.06 1.10
C GLU A 73 17.62 -6.86 -0.42
N LYS A 74 16.76 -7.54 -1.19
CA LYS A 74 16.70 -7.39 -2.67
C LYS A 74 15.94 -6.14 -3.11
N PHE A 75 15.11 -5.57 -2.24
CA PHE A 75 14.21 -4.46 -2.53
C PHE A 75 14.28 -3.41 -1.41
N LEU A 76 15.52 -3.05 -0.98
CA LEU A 76 15.75 -2.12 0.12
C LEU A 76 15.15 -0.73 -0.12
N ASP A 77 15.04 -0.34 -1.39
CA ASP A 77 14.38 0.89 -1.81
C ASP A 77 12.88 0.85 -1.48
N ALA A 78 12.16 -0.23 -1.80
CA ALA A 78 10.77 -0.42 -1.40
C ALA A 78 10.60 -0.63 0.11
N PHE A 79 11.52 -1.36 0.74
CA PHE A 79 11.52 -1.62 2.18
C PHE A 79 11.63 -0.32 3.00
N GLN A 80 12.18 0.75 2.42
CA GLN A 80 12.23 2.05 3.07
C GLN A 80 10.84 2.59 3.45
N PHE A 81 9.78 2.24 2.72
CA PHE A 81 8.41 2.59 3.12
C PHE A 81 8.01 1.91 4.44
N ILE A 82 8.29 0.61 4.58
CA ILE A 82 7.99 -0.17 5.80
C ILE A 82 8.76 0.38 7.00
N LYS A 83 9.99 0.86 6.78
CA LYS A 83 10.80 1.52 7.82
C LYS A 83 10.24 2.89 8.23
N ASP A 84 9.59 3.58 7.30
CA ASP A 84 9.11 4.95 7.48
C ASP A 84 7.69 5.03 8.05
N VAL A 85 6.82 4.06 7.73
CA VAL A 85 5.39 4.10 8.06
C VAL A 85 5.15 3.89 9.56
N PRO A 86 4.41 4.79 10.24
CA PRO A 86 4.06 4.61 11.64
C PRO A 86 2.90 3.61 11.80
N VAL A 87 2.61 3.25 13.05
CA VAL A 87 1.50 2.33 13.39
C VAL A 87 0.37 3.02 14.18
N ASP A 88 0.61 4.26 14.63
CA ASP A 88 -0.35 5.06 15.40
C ASP A 88 -0.57 6.40 14.70
N TRP A 89 -1.82 6.86 14.68
CA TRP A 89 -2.28 7.90 13.76
C TRP A 89 -3.06 8.97 14.51
N GLN A 90 -2.72 10.24 14.31
CA GLN A 90 -3.50 11.37 14.84
C GLN A 90 -4.80 11.55 14.06
N GLU A 91 -4.75 11.39 12.74
CA GLU A 91 -5.87 11.62 11.85
C GLU A 91 -5.93 10.56 10.75
N THR A 92 -7.13 10.19 10.33
CA THR A 92 -7.38 9.30 9.21
C THR A 92 -8.44 9.91 8.32
N LYS A 93 -8.20 9.89 7.01
CA LYS A 93 -9.13 10.33 5.97
C LYS A 93 -9.29 9.21 4.94
N ILE A 94 -10.53 8.81 4.69
CA ILE A 94 -10.86 7.91 3.58
C ILE A 94 -11.10 8.80 2.36
N LEU A 95 -10.20 8.73 1.39
CA LEU A 95 -10.22 9.59 0.20
C LEU A 95 -11.14 9.00 -0.90
N ALA A 96 -11.18 7.68 -1.01
CA ALA A 96 -12.06 6.95 -1.91
C ALA A 96 -12.26 5.53 -1.37
N ALA A 97 -13.47 4.97 -1.51
CA ALA A 97 -13.79 3.65 -1.02
C ALA A 97 -15.00 3.09 -1.75
N GLU A 98 -14.91 1.86 -2.23
CA GLU A 98 -16.03 1.02 -2.67
C GLU A 98 -15.75 -0.42 -2.19
N PRO A 99 -16.57 -1.00 -1.31
CA PRO A 99 -16.33 -2.33 -0.75
C PRO A 99 -16.26 -3.40 -1.86
N GLY A 100 -15.22 -4.23 -1.85
CA GLY A 100 -14.98 -5.23 -2.89
C GLY A 100 -14.16 -4.71 -4.08
N ASP A 101 -14.04 -3.39 -4.22
CA ASP A 101 -13.48 -2.76 -5.41
C ASP A 101 -12.16 -2.04 -5.10
N TYR A 102 -12.17 -1.03 -4.23
CA TYR A 102 -10.98 -0.22 -3.92
C TYR A 102 -11.08 0.53 -2.60
N ILE A 103 -9.92 0.88 -2.05
CA ILE A 103 -9.80 1.77 -0.89
C ILE A 103 -8.59 2.67 -1.06
N VAL A 104 -8.76 3.96 -0.81
CA VAL A 104 -7.70 4.96 -0.69
C VAL A 104 -7.80 5.63 0.68
N THR A 105 -6.79 5.44 1.50
CA THR A 105 -6.72 5.98 2.87
C THR A 105 -5.50 6.87 3.01
N ALA A 106 -5.69 8.07 3.57
CA ALA A 106 -4.62 8.93 4.03
C ALA A 106 -4.62 9.01 5.56
N ARG A 107 -3.44 8.96 6.19
CA ARG A 107 -3.30 9.06 7.65
C ARG A 107 -2.17 10.00 8.03
N LYS A 108 -2.39 10.79 9.08
CA LYS A 108 -1.39 11.66 9.69
C LYS A 108 -0.74 10.91 10.84
N ASP A 109 0.58 10.83 10.83
CA ASP A 109 1.36 10.30 11.94
C ASP A 109 1.00 11.01 13.25
N LYS A 110 0.90 10.26 14.34
CA LYS A 110 0.58 10.83 15.65
C LYS A 110 1.64 11.79 16.19
N ASN A 111 2.90 11.55 15.85
CA ASN A 111 4.04 12.24 16.45
C ASN A 111 4.75 13.20 15.49
N SER A 112 4.22 13.38 14.28
CA SER A 112 4.82 14.27 13.29
C SER A 112 3.78 14.87 12.35
N ASP A 113 4.24 15.77 11.49
CA ASP A 113 3.41 16.35 10.43
C ASP A 113 3.38 15.51 9.14
N ASN A 114 3.93 14.30 9.20
CA ASN A 114 4.01 13.43 8.04
C ASN A 114 2.67 12.76 7.78
N TRP A 115 2.34 12.62 6.50
CA TRP A 115 1.18 11.89 6.03
C TRP A 115 1.60 10.66 5.26
N PHE A 116 0.77 9.62 5.32
CA PHE A 116 0.96 8.39 4.58
C PHE A 116 -0.34 8.04 3.86
N ILE A 117 -0.22 7.63 2.60
CA ILE A 117 -1.36 7.22 1.79
C ILE A 117 -1.15 5.78 1.34
N GLY A 118 -2.18 4.96 1.50
CA GLY A 118 -2.29 3.65 0.89
C GLY A 118 -3.51 3.60 -0.02
N ALA A 119 -3.31 3.11 -1.23
CA ALA A 119 -4.35 2.87 -2.22
C ALA A 119 -4.27 1.42 -2.69
N ILE A 120 -5.39 0.70 -2.66
CA ILE A 120 -5.48 -0.69 -3.10
C ILE A 120 -6.70 -0.90 -3.99
N THR A 121 -6.61 -1.88 -4.89
CA THR A 121 -7.71 -2.32 -5.75
C THR A 121 -7.88 -3.85 -5.73
N ASP A 122 -9.03 -4.28 -6.22
CA ASP A 122 -9.41 -5.63 -6.64
C ASP A 122 -8.67 -6.09 -7.91
N GLU A 123 -9.16 -7.10 -8.62
CA GLU A 123 -8.60 -7.56 -9.90
C GLU A 123 -8.74 -6.56 -11.06
N SER A 124 -9.47 -5.45 -10.88
CA SER A 124 -9.67 -4.44 -11.92
C SER A 124 -8.62 -3.34 -11.80
N GLU A 125 -8.11 -2.84 -12.93
CA GLU A 125 -7.26 -1.64 -12.91
C GLU A 125 -8.10 -0.38 -12.70
N ARG A 126 -7.56 0.61 -11.97
CA ARG A 126 -8.31 1.82 -11.60
C ARG A 126 -7.41 3.06 -11.62
N GLU A 127 -7.97 4.19 -12.04
CA GLU A 127 -7.30 5.50 -12.00
C GLU A 127 -7.91 6.38 -10.91
N PHE A 128 -7.07 7.06 -10.14
CA PHE A 128 -7.47 8.06 -9.16
C PHE A 128 -6.74 9.38 -9.37
N THR A 129 -7.43 10.50 -9.15
CA THR A 129 -6.80 11.81 -8.95
C THR A 129 -6.98 12.23 -7.50
N LEU A 130 -5.93 12.14 -6.71
CA LEU A 130 -5.93 12.51 -5.30
C LEU A 130 -5.72 14.02 -5.15
N ASN A 131 -6.65 14.70 -4.48
CA ASN A 131 -6.45 16.08 -4.02
C ASN A 131 -5.78 16.04 -2.64
N LEU A 132 -4.74 16.84 -2.43
CA LEU A 132 -4.00 16.89 -1.16
C LEU A 132 -4.45 18.04 -0.25
N ASP A 133 -5.72 18.47 -0.37
CA ASP A 133 -6.28 19.63 0.35
C ASP A 133 -6.31 19.49 1.88
N PHE A 134 -6.16 18.25 2.36
CA PHE A 134 -6.00 17.89 3.77
C PHE A 134 -4.62 18.21 4.35
N LEU A 135 -3.62 18.50 3.52
CA LEU A 135 -2.31 18.91 4.01
C LEU A 135 -2.38 20.31 4.63
N ASP A 136 -1.51 20.54 5.62
CA ASP A 136 -1.34 21.87 6.18
C ASP A 136 -0.73 22.81 5.12
N ASN A 137 -0.82 24.12 5.35
CA ASN A 137 -0.26 25.13 4.44
C ASN A 137 1.29 25.21 4.53
N LYS A 138 1.97 24.14 4.10
CA LYS A 138 3.43 24.00 4.05
C LYS A 138 3.86 23.11 2.87
N ASN A 139 5.16 23.08 2.60
CA ASN A 139 5.75 22.25 1.55
C ASN A 139 6.14 20.88 2.09
N TYR A 140 5.91 19.86 1.28
CA TYR A 140 6.23 18.48 1.59
C TYR A 140 7.03 17.85 0.45
N THR A 141 7.70 16.74 0.77
CA THR A 141 8.24 15.81 -0.23
C THR A 141 7.39 14.55 -0.21
N ALA A 142 6.72 14.27 -1.32
CA ALA A 142 6.02 13.01 -1.53
C ALA A 142 6.96 12.01 -2.20
N THR A 143 7.09 10.82 -1.62
CA THR A 143 7.73 9.65 -2.23
C THR A 143 6.66 8.62 -2.51
N LEU A 144 6.47 8.30 -3.80
CA LEU A 144 5.41 7.45 -4.31
C LEU A 144 6.02 6.10 -4.70
N TYR A 145 5.49 5.04 -4.10
CA TYR A 145 5.79 3.64 -4.40
C TYR A 145 4.63 3.09 -5.22
N LEU A 146 4.84 2.92 -6.51
CA LEU A 146 3.79 2.67 -7.50
C LEU A 146 4.03 1.37 -8.24
N ASP A 147 2.95 0.72 -8.64
CA ASP A 147 3.00 -0.24 -9.72
C ASP A 147 3.56 0.41 -11.01
N LYS A 148 4.30 -0.38 -11.80
CA LYS A 148 4.72 -0.05 -13.16
C LYS A 148 3.59 -0.34 -14.15
N ALA A 149 3.83 -0.02 -15.42
CA ALA A 149 2.86 -0.27 -16.48
C ALA A 149 2.57 -1.75 -16.71
N ASP A 150 3.55 -2.61 -16.48
CA ASP A 150 3.49 -4.06 -16.67
C ASP A 150 3.21 -4.84 -15.38
N SER A 151 2.97 -4.15 -14.25
CA SER A 151 2.66 -4.82 -13.00
C SER A 151 1.29 -5.48 -13.08
N HIS A 152 1.22 -6.69 -12.56
CA HIS A 152 0.00 -7.48 -12.51
C HIS A 152 0.13 -8.48 -11.37
N TRP A 153 -0.87 -8.60 -10.50
CA TRP A 153 -0.80 -9.50 -9.34
C TRP A 153 -0.45 -10.95 -9.71
N LYS A 154 -0.85 -11.39 -10.90
CA LYS A 154 -0.63 -12.77 -11.35
C LYS A 154 0.69 -12.96 -12.08
N ASP A 155 0.97 -12.08 -13.03
CA ASP A 155 2.00 -12.32 -14.04
C ASP A 155 3.32 -11.68 -13.63
N ASN A 156 3.26 -10.45 -13.11
CA ASN A 156 4.43 -9.64 -12.77
C ASN A 156 4.21 -8.83 -11.47
N PRO A 157 4.05 -9.52 -10.32
CA PRO A 157 3.60 -8.88 -9.09
C PRO A 157 4.66 -8.03 -8.40
N MET A 158 5.94 -8.26 -8.69
CA MET A 158 7.07 -7.58 -8.06
C MET A 158 7.59 -6.38 -8.88
N SER A 159 6.93 -6.02 -9.98
CA SER A 159 7.29 -4.84 -10.77
C SER A 159 6.77 -3.57 -10.09
N TYR A 160 7.66 -2.64 -9.75
CA TYR A 160 7.31 -1.35 -9.15
C TYR A 160 8.28 -0.25 -9.59
N GLN A 161 7.91 0.99 -9.31
CA GLN A 161 8.73 2.19 -9.48
C GLN A 161 8.57 3.10 -8.28
N ILE A 162 9.62 3.88 -7.99
CA ILE A 162 9.62 4.89 -6.93
C ILE A 162 9.85 6.24 -7.58
N GLN A 163 8.99 7.20 -7.25
CA GLN A 163 9.07 8.57 -7.74
C GLN A 163 9.05 9.53 -6.55
N SER A 164 9.69 10.70 -6.69
CA SER A 164 9.64 11.73 -5.65
C SER A 164 9.29 13.08 -6.26
N MET A 165 8.45 13.84 -5.56
CA MET A 165 8.00 15.15 -5.99
C MET A 165 7.72 16.07 -4.80
N LYS A 166 7.88 17.38 -5.01
CA LYS A 166 7.43 18.39 -4.04
C LYS A 166 5.92 18.57 -4.18
N VAL A 167 5.21 18.65 -3.06
CA VAL A 167 3.77 18.86 -3.02
C VAL A 167 3.40 19.86 -1.93
N ASP A 168 2.28 20.52 -2.12
CA ASP A 168 1.59 21.33 -1.12
C ASP A 168 0.11 20.90 -1.07
N LYS A 169 -0.70 21.62 -0.30
CA LYS A 169 -2.14 21.33 -0.19
C LYS A 169 -2.96 21.54 -1.48
N ASN A 170 -2.40 22.19 -2.49
CA ASN A 170 -3.07 22.43 -3.77
C ASN A 170 -2.68 21.38 -4.83
N ALA A 171 -1.67 20.57 -4.53
CA ALA A 171 -1.18 19.54 -5.43
C ALA A 171 -2.22 18.43 -5.66
N LYS A 172 -2.10 17.82 -6.83
CA LYS A 172 -2.86 16.64 -7.22
C LYS A 172 -1.92 15.52 -7.64
N ILE A 173 -2.18 14.30 -7.17
CA ILE A 173 -1.43 13.11 -7.55
C ILE A 173 -2.34 12.19 -8.34
N LYS A 174 -1.92 11.84 -9.56
CA LYS A 174 -2.59 10.79 -10.35
C LYS A 174 -2.01 9.43 -9.99
N LEU A 175 -2.87 8.46 -9.72
CA LEU A 175 -2.50 7.08 -9.45
C LEU A 175 -3.16 6.17 -10.46
N GLN A 176 -2.38 5.22 -10.99
CA GLN A 176 -2.89 4.09 -11.76
C GLN A 176 -2.63 2.84 -10.92
N LEU A 177 -3.69 2.26 -10.37
CA LEU A 177 -3.62 0.98 -9.67
C LEU A 177 -3.76 -0.13 -10.71
N ARG A 178 -2.80 -1.06 -10.73
CA ARG A 178 -2.86 -2.21 -11.63
C ARG A 178 -3.75 -3.30 -11.05
N PRO A 179 -4.18 -4.30 -11.84
CA PRO A 179 -4.97 -5.41 -11.35
C PRO A 179 -4.33 -6.06 -10.12
N GLY A 180 -5.10 -6.20 -9.05
CA GLY A 180 -4.69 -6.71 -7.74
C GLY A 180 -3.57 -5.90 -7.09
N GLY A 181 -3.42 -4.65 -7.51
CA GLY A 181 -2.29 -3.78 -7.20
C GLY A 181 -2.64 -2.63 -6.27
N GLY A 182 -1.73 -1.66 -6.20
CA GLY A 182 -1.81 -0.59 -5.23
C GLY A 182 -0.71 0.46 -5.36
N ALA A 183 -0.78 1.44 -4.46
CA ALA A 183 0.20 2.50 -4.33
C ALA A 183 0.36 2.89 -2.86
N ALA A 184 1.60 3.10 -2.44
CA ALA A 184 1.93 3.63 -1.13
C ALA A 184 2.66 4.96 -1.30
N ILE A 185 2.35 5.95 -0.46
CA ILE A 185 2.96 7.28 -0.55
C ILE A 185 3.34 7.74 0.84
N SER A 186 4.59 8.14 1.03
CA SER A 186 5.01 8.92 2.20
C SER A 186 5.09 10.40 1.83
N ILE A 187 4.45 11.26 2.61
CA ILE A 187 4.43 12.71 2.42
C ILE A 187 5.08 13.31 3.66
N LYS A 188 6.37 13.63 3.55
CA LYS A 188 7.16 14.13 4.67
C LYS A 188 7.28 15.64 4.60
N ALA A 189 7.06 16.32 5.73
CA ALA A 189 7.27 17.76 5.82
C ALA A 189 8.73 18.07 5.45
N SER A 190 8.95 19.09 4.61
CA SER A 190 10.30 19.54 4.25
C SER A 190 10.95 20.34 5.37
#